data_AF-A0A3D0NPK8-F1
#
_entry.id   AF-A0A3D0NPK8-F1
#
_cell.length_a   1.000
_cell.length_b   1.000
_cell.length_c   1.000
_cell.angle_alpha   90.00
_cell.angle_beta   90.00
_cell.angle_gamma   90.00
#
_symmetry.space_group_name_H-M   'P 1'
#
loop_
_entity.id
_entity.type
_entity.pdbx_description
1 polymer ?
#
loop_
_entity_poly.entity_id
_entity_poly.type
_entity_poly.pdbx_seq_one_letter_code
_entity_poly.pdbx_strand_id
1 'polypeptide(L)' 'VANGSRDENIDGLRLIADMVTSLEDDLTFFDEDLIREVVKRVIVINSSELEIHLTGGLILDEHLPK' A
#
# COMPACT_ATOMS: atom_id res chain seq x y z
N VAL A 1 -5.13 -16.64 -22.30
CA VAL A 1 -4.59 -15.25 -22.30
C VAL A 1 -4.86 -14.63 -20.94
N ALA A 2 -3.92 -14.74 -20.01
CA ALA A 2 -4.00 -14.11 -18.69
C ALA A 2 -2.56 -13.78 -18.24
N ASN A 3 -1.90 -12.92 -19.01
CA ASN A 3 -0.57 -12.37 -18.67
C ASN A 3 -0.65 -10.91 -18.21
N GLY A 4 -1.76 -10.20 -18.43
CA GLY A 4 -1.87 -8.77 -18.10
C GLY A 4 -1.95 -8.46 -16.60
N SER A 5 -2.59 -9.31 -15.80
CA SER A 5 -2.75 -9.05 -14.36
C SER A 5 -1.49 -9.30 -13.53
N ARG A 6 -0.52 -10.06 -14.07
CA ARG A 6 0.73 -10.37 -13.35
C ARG A 6 1.72 -9.22 -13.47
N ASP A 7 1.82 -8.63 -14.65
CA ASP A 7 2.75 -7.54 -14.93
C ASP A 7 2.33 -6.25 -14.21
N GLU A 8 1.03 -5.92 -14.21
CA GLU A 8 0.49 -4.75 -13.48
C GLU A 8 0.71 -4.82 -11.95
N ASN A 9 0.66 -6.03 -11.38
CA ASN A 9 0.89 -6.23 -9.95
C ASN A 9 2.39 -6.13 -9.60
N ILE A 10 3.27 -6.56 -10.51
CA ILE A 10 4.72 -6.44 -10.35
C ILE A 10 5.16 -4.98 -10.44
N ASP A 11 4.54 -4.20 -11.33
CA ASP A 11 4.84 -2.77 -11.47
C ASP A 11 4.39 -1.99 -10.23
N GLY A 12 3.22 -2.32 -9.65
CA GLY A 12 2.78 -1.75 -8.38
C GLY A 12 3.69 -2.09 -7.21
N LEU A 13 4.19 -3.32 -7.14
CA LEU A 13 5.16 -3.75 -6.12
C LEU A 13 6.51 -3.03 -6.27
N ARG A 14 6.98 -2.80 -7.51
CA ARG A 14 8.20 -2.05 -7.80
C ARG A 14 8.08 -0.59 -7.38
N LEU A 15 6.94 0.04 -7.69
CA LEU A 15 6.67 1.41 -7.26
C LEU A 15 6.74 1.54 -5.74
N ILE A 16 6.10 0.63 -5.00
CA ILE A 16 6.13 0.62 -3.53
C ILE A 16 7.57 0.41 -3.02
N ALA A 17 8.33 -0.50 -3.61
CA ALA A 17 9.72 -0.75 -3.23
C ALA A 17 10.62 0.46 -3.49
N ASP A 18 10.51 1.09 -4.66
CA ASP A 18 11.29 2.28 -5.03
C ASP A 18 10.97 3.45 -4.09
N MET A 19 9.68 3.62 -3.72
CA MET A 19 9.25 4.60 -2.73
C MET A 19 9.88 4.33 -1.36
N VAL A 20 9.81 3.09 -0.86
CA VAL A 20 10.40 2.73 0.45
C VAL A 20 11.92 2.90 0.46
N THR A 21 12.63 2.45 -0.58
CA THR A 21 14.09 2.59 -0.67
C THR A 21 14.53 4.05 -0.79
N SER A 22 13.76 4.90 -1.49
CA SER A 22 14.02 6.35 -1.52
C SER A 22 13.83 7.02 -0.15
N LEU A 23 13.17 6.36 0.78
CA LEU A 23 12.73 6.90 2.06
C LEU A 23 13.45 6.31 3.27
N GLU A 24 14.35 5.32 3.07
CA GLU A 24 15.12 4.67 4.15
C GLU A 24 15.96 5.66 4.98
N ASP A 25 16.22 6.88 4.50
CA ASP A 25 16.92 7.93 5.24
C ASP A 25 16.01 9.06 5.79
N ASP A 26 14.75 9.19 5.35
CA ASP A 26 13.92 10.41 5.57
C ASP A 26 12.49 10.19 6.11
N LEU A 27 12.06 8.95 6.40
CA LEU A 27 10.74 8.65 7.03
C LEU A 27 10.66 9.07 8.51
N THR A 28 11.04 10.31 8.82
CA THR A 28 10.80 10.95 10.12
C THR A 28 9.48 11.71 10.15
N PHE A 29 8.82 11.89 8.99
CA PHE A 29 7.58 12.63 8.82
C PHE A 29 6.52 11.83 8.05
N PHE A 30 5.26 12.02 8.42
CA PHE A 30 4.12 11.44 7.72
C PHE A 30 3.91 12.16 6.38
N ASP A 31 4.10 11.44 5.27
CA ASP A 31 3.87 11.96 3.92
C ASP A 31 2.48 11.55 3.41
N GLU A 32 1.55 12.50 3.42
CA GLU A 32 0.16 12.26 2.99
C GLU A 32 0.06 11.95 1.48
N ASP A 33 0.89 12.57 0.65
CA ASP A 33 0.87 12.38 -0.79
C ASP A 33 1.35 10.98 -1.15
N LEU A 34 2.40 10.51 -0.47
CA LEU A 34 2.89 9.14 -0.55
C LEU A 34 1.81 8.10 -0.21
N ILE A 35 1.09 8.32 0.89
CA ILE A 35 0.01 7.43 1.32
C ILE A 35 -1.10 7.39 0.26
N ARG A 36 -1.43 8.54 -0.37
CA ARG A 36 -2.43 8.61 -1.44
C ARG A 36 -2.00 7.88 -2.72
N GLU A 37 -0.71 7.82 -3.00
CA GLU A 37 -0.17 7.08 -4.16
C GLU A 37 -0.15 5.56 -3.93
N VAL A 38 0.11 5.12 -2.70
CA VAL A 38 0.23 3.70 -2.34
C VAL A 38 -1.11 3.08 -1.97
N VAL A 39 -1.95 3.79 -1.21
CA VAL A 39 -3.24 3.30 -0.72
C VAL A 39 -4.36 3.66 -1.68
N LYS A 40 -4.92 2.65 -2.35
CA LYS A 40 -6.08 2.82 -3.23
C LYS A 40 -7.38 2.96 -2.47
N ARG A 41 -7.56 2.19 -1.39
CA ARG A 41 -8.79 2.16 -0.61
C ARG A 41 -8.54 1.60 0.78
N VAL A 42 -9.25 2.13 1.78
CA VAL A 42 -9.33 1.54 3.12
C VAL A 42 -10.78 1.15 3.40
N ILE A 43 -11.00 -0.03 3.95
CA ILE A 43 -12.31 -0.52 4.39
C ILE A 43 -12.24 -0.73 5.89
N VAL A 44 -13.17 -0.12 6.62
CA VAL A 44 -13.31 -0.33 8.06
C VAL A 44 -14.18 -1.57 8.27
N ILE A 45 -13.61 -2.64 8.81
CA ILE A 45 -14.32 -3.89 9.10
C ILE A 45 -15.05 -3.76 10.44
N ASN A 46 -14.35 -3.25 11.46
CA ASN A 46 -14.90 -2.95 12.77
C ASN A 46 -14.05 -1.88 13.49
N SER A 47 -14.36 -1.59 14.76
CA SER A 47 -13.66 -0.58 15.56
C SER A 47 -12.16 -0.85 15.79
N SER A 48 -11.68 -2.04 15.46
CA SER A 48 -10.30 -2.50 15.71
C SER A 48 -9.64 -3.13 14.49
N GLU A 49 -10.28 -3.11 13.32
CA GLU A 49 -9.82 -3.86 12.15
C GLU A 49 -10.08 -3.10 10.86
N LEU A 50 -9.03 -3.00 10.03
CA LEU A 50 -9.02 -2.32 8.75
C LEU A 50 -8.51 -3.28 7.67
N GLU A 51 -9.11 -3.20 6.49
CA GLU A 51 -8.62 -3.84 5.26
C GLU A 51 -8.11 -2.73 4.33
N ILE A 52 -6.81 -2.71 4.06
CA ILE A 52 -6.11 -1.68 3.29
C ILE A 52 -5.74 -2.26 1.91
N HIS A 53 -6.29 -1.68 0.86
CA HIS A 53 -6.03 -2.04 -0.53
C HIS A 53 -4.95 -1.14 -1.09
N LEU A 54 -3.83 -1.73 -1.49
CA LEU A 54 -2.71 -1.01 -2.06
C LEU A 54 -2.68 -1.09 -3.58
N THR A 55 -1.88 -0.21 -4.18
CA THR A 55 -1.48 -0.32 -5.58
C THR A 55 -0.83 -1.69 -5.87
N GLY A 56 -1.04 -2.21 -7.08
CA GLY A 56 -0.63 -3.58 -7.44
C GLY A 56 -1.55 -4.69 -6.92
N GLY A 57 -2.73 -4.37 -6.38
CA GLY A 57 -3.74 -5.36 -5.99
C GLY A 57 -3.41 -6.09 -4.68
N LEU A 58 -2.53 -5.52 -3.85
CA LEU A 58 -2.17 -6.06 -2.55
C LEU A 58 -3.22 -5.66 -1.51
N ILE A 59 -3.46 -6.54 -0.55
CA ILE A 59 -4.38 -6.31 0.56
C ILE A 59 -3.60 -6.53 1.86
N LEU A 60 -3.71 -5.58 2.78
CA LEU A 60 -3.16 -5.65 4.13
C LEU A 60 -4.28 -5.61 5.16
N ASP A 61 -4.25 -6.55 6.08
CA ASP A 61 -5.14 -6.60 7.23
C ASP A 61 -4.43 -5.96 8.43
N GLU A 62 -4.98 -4.87 8.97
CA GLU A 62 -4.37 -4.11 10.07
C GLU A 62 -5.28 -4.11 11.30
N HIS A 63 -4.67 -4.35 12.47
CA HIS A 63 -5.35 -4.32 13.76
C HIS A 63 -4.96 -3.09 14.56
N LEU A 64 -5.94 -2.22 14.81
CA LEU A 64 -5.70 -1.00 15.57
C LEU A 64 -5.42 -1.34 17.06
N PRO A 65 -4.45 -0.65 17.69
CA PRO A 65 -4.21 -0.80 19.12
C PRO A 65 -5.45 -0.43 19.92
N LYS A 66 -5.69 -1.16 21.02
CA LYS A 66 -6.82 -0.95 21.95
C LYS A 66 -6.63 0.27 22.84
#